data_AF-A0A094DGB3-F1
#
_entry.id   AF-A0A094DGB3-F1
#
_cell.length_a   1.000
_cell.length_b   1.000
_cell.length_c   1.000
_cell.angle_alpha   90.00
_cell.angle_beta   90.00
_cell.angle_gamma   90.00
#
_symmetry.space_group_name_H-M   'P 1'
#
loop_
_entity.id
_entity.type
_entity.pdbx_description
1 polymer ?
#
loop_
_entity_poly.entity_id
_entity_poly.type
_entity_poly.pdbx_seq_one_letter_code
_entity_poly.pdbx_strand_id
1 'polypeptide(L)'
;MTDRTPGPDWGDDDGDDDDIQAGPPDETPRPSYPALLPPPPRTSAPPPRRVFITDEDALIILRLCILNADAYPAQTAAAFWRHVTFDFHQETGKEHTNLSRVIARRIRLRRITLDSLGSGEIDSATEITTAEDAWINILDEENRILSERRARQATVQGESQASYDARESLLFTQTKKRRLEATPIRPRSRVSNGVIIVSDDDHSSDEETPDPLPPPTPRSSTP
;
A
#
# COMPACT_ATOMS: atom_id res chain seq x y z
N MET A 1 -27.93 -14.69 2.37
CA MET A 1 -26.60 -15.23 2.70
C MET A 1 -25.64 -14.05 2.73
N THR A 2 -25.48 -13.43 3.89
CA THR A 2 -24.57 -12.29 4.08
C THR A 2 -23.32 -12.80 4.76
N ASP A 3 -22.23 -12.79 4.01
CA ASP A 3 -20.89 -13.14 4.46
C ASP A 3 -20.38 -12.01 5.38
N ARG A 4 -20.14 -12.34 6.66
CA ARG A 4 -19.56 -11.42 7.64
C ARG A 4 -18.08 -11.78 7.76
N THR A 5 -17.22 -10.91 7.25
CA THR A 5 -15.78 -10.96 7.49
C THR A 5 -15.49 -10.67 8.97
N PRO A 6 -14.72 -11.51 9.70
CA PRO A 6 -14.35 -11.24 11.08
C PRO A 6 -13.21 -10.21 11.15
N GLY A 7 -13.41 -9.16 11.95
CA GLY A 7 -12.32 -8.25 12.34
C GLY A 7 -11.41 -8.89 13.38
N PRO A 8 -10.16 -8.41 13.54
CA PRO A 8 -9.22 -8.95 14.51
C PRO A 8 -9.63 -8.61 15.95
N ASP A 9 -9.88 -9.67 16.71
CA ASP A 9 -10.08 -9.75 18.15
C ASP A 9 -8.75 -9.44 18.87
N TRP A 10 -8.70 -8.29 19.53
CA TRP A 10 -7.59 -7.91 20.41
C TRP A 10 -8.13 -7.97 21.83
N GLY A 11 -7.92 -9.13 22.46
CA GLY A 11 -8.38 -9.43 23.80
C GLY A 11 -7.97 -8.37 24.81
N ASP A 12 -8.99 -7.90 25.53
CA ASP A 12 -8.88 -7.27 26.84
C ASP A 12 -8.35 -8.33 27.83
N ASP A 13 -7.16 -8.11 28.35
CA ASP A 13 -6.60 -8.84 29.50
C ASP A 13 -6.55 -7.86 30.68
N ASP A 14 -7.74 -7.53 31.18
CA ASP A 14 -7.94 -6.96 32.50
C ASP A 14 -8.22 -8.14 33.45
N GLY A 15 -7.20 -8.52 34.20
CA GLY A 15 -7.25 -9.59 35.21
C GLY A 15 -6.59 -9.15 36.50
N ASP A 16 -7.46 -8.92 37.50
CA ASP A 16 -7.27 -8.45 38.87
C ASP A 16 -6.33 -9.27 39.79
N ASP A 17 -6.23 -8.77 41.03
CA ASP A 17 -5.79 -9.41 42.28
C ASP A 17 -4.28 -9.27 42.61
N ASP A 18 -3.84 -8.76 43.77
CA ASP A 18 -4.35 -9.01 45.12
C ASP A 18 -4.25 -7.79 46.06
N ASP A 19 -5.36 -7.59 46.78
CA ASP A 19 -5.48 -6.86 48.03
C ASP A 19 -4.95 -7.76 49.17
N ILE A 20 -3.78 -7.44 49.75
CA ILE A 20 -3.34 -8.03 51.03
C ILE A 20 -2.94 -6.91 52.00
N GLN A 21 -3.91 -6.49 52.79
CA GLN A 21 -3.66 -5.90 54.11
C GLN A 21 -3.23 -7.00 55.10
N ALA A 22 -1.99 -6.92 55.59
CA ALA A 22 -1.59 -7.49 56.88
C ALA A 22 -0.43 -6.68 57.47
N GLY A 23 -0.60 -6.20 58.71
CA GLY A 23 0.38 -5.42 59.46
C GLY A 23 1.61 -6.22 59.94
N PRO A 24 2.55 -5.55 60.63
CA PRO A 24 3.95 -5.95 60.79
C PRO A 24 4.13 -7.03 61.87
N PRO A 25 5.21 -7.82 61.79
CA PRO A 25 6.27 -7.54 62.76
C PRO A 25 7.70 -7.81 62.24
N ASP A 26 8.61 -7.22 62.99
CA ASP A 26 9.92 -7.75 63.37
C ASP A 26 11.15 -7.05 62.78
N GLU A 27 11.99 -6.70 63.74
CA GLU A 27 12.95 -5.63 63.75
C GLU A 27 14.31 -6.24 63.41
N THR A 28 14.65 -6.34 62.13
CA THR A 28 16.01 -6.75 61.73
C THR A 28 16.95 -5.54 61.84
N PRO A 29 18.10 -5.66 62.54
CA PRO A 29 19.04 -4.54 62.69
C PRO A 29 19.60 -4.11 61.33
N ARG A 30 19.39 -2.84 60.96
CA ARG A 30 20.05 -2.22 59.81
C ARG A 30 21.58 -2.30 59.99
N PRO A 31 22.35 -2.82 59.02
CA PRO A 31 23.78 -2.61 59.00
C PRO A 31 24.06 -1.11 58.78
N SER A 32 24.74 -0.48 59.75
CA SER A 32 25.28 0.87 59.62
C SER A 32 26.29 0.92 58.47
N TYR A 33 25.89 1.50 57.35
CA TYR A 33 26.84 1.92 56.33
C TYR A 33 27.60 3.15 56.86
N PRO A 34 28.95 3.19 56.76
CA PRO A 34 29.67 4.42 57.06
C PRO A 34 29.28 5.46 55.99
N ALA A 35 28.68 6.55 56.46
CA ALA A 35 28.57 7.77 55.69
C ALA A 35 29.97 8.15 55.20
N LEU A 36 30.13 8.40 53.89
CA LEU A 36 31.15 9.27 53.29
C LEU A 36 31.17 9.10 51.75
N LEU A 37 30.18 9.67 51.05
CA LEU A 37 30.42 10.29 49.73
C LEU A 37 29.41 11.42 49.52
N PRO A 38 29.83 12.67 49.28
CA PRO A 38 28.92 13.71 48.84
C PRO A 38 28.33 13.33 47.46
N PRO A 39 27.04 13.60 47.20
CA PRO A 39 26.44 13.33 45.90
C PRO A 39 27.18 14.15 44.81
N PRO A 40 27.42 13.58 43.62
CA PRO A 40 27.98 14.35 42.52
C PRO A 40 27.08 15.54 42.21
N PRO A 41 27.63 16.70 41.80
CA PRO A 41 26.84 17.86 41.46
C PRO A 41 25.85 17.45 40.36
N ARG A 42 24.55 17.50 40.69
CA ARG A 42 23.47 17.31 39.73
C ARG A 42 23.53 18.46 38.74
N THR A 43 24.29 18.32 37.67
CA THR A 43 24.11 19.10 36.45
C THR A 43 22.86 18.59 35.75
N SER A 44 21.69 18.79 36.38
CA SER A 44 20.40 18.60 35.72
C SER A 44 20.18 19.79 34.80
N ALA A 45 20.81 19.76 33.62
CA ALA A 45 20.31 20.57 32.52
C ALA A 45 18.83 20.20 32.32
N PRO A 46 17.90 21.18 32.30
CA PRO A 46 16.50 20.88 32.07
C PRO A 46 16.35 20.16 30.73
N PRO A 47 15.48 19.14 30.64
CA PRO A 47 15.27 18.43 29.38
C PRO A 47 14.87 19.43 28.29
N PRO A 48 15.34 19.23 27.04
CA PRO A 48 15.04 20.15 25.95
C PRO A 48 13.51 20.29 25.82
N ARG A 49 13.04 21.54 25.87
CA ARG A 49 11.62 21.86 25.74
C ARG A 49 11.17 21.41 24.37
N ARG A 50 10.23 20.47 24.31
CA ARG A 50 9.60 20.05 23.06
C ARG A 50 8.84 21.25 22.51
N VAL A 51 9.18 21.69 21.30
CA VAL A 51 8.43 22.74 20.61
C VAL A 51 7.13 22.10 20.15
N PHE A 52 5.99 22.61 20.64
CA PHE A 52 4.67 22.15 20.25
C PHE A 52 4.22 22.93 19.01
N ILE A 53 3.67 22.22 18.03
CA ILE A 53 3.03 22.84 16.86
C ILE A 53 1.64 23.27 17.27
N THR A 54 1.36 24.57 17.20
CA THR A 54 0.03 25.13 17.44
C THR A 54 -0.86 24.94 16.21
N ASP A 55 -2.16 25.24 16.33
CA ASP A 55 -3.06 25.21 15.16
C ASP A 55 -2.66 26.24 14.10
N GLU A 56 -2.16 27.41 14.51
CA GLU A 56 -1.64 28.42 13.59
C GLU A 56 -0.40 27.90 12.83
N ASP A 57 0.54 27.27 13.54
CA ASP A 57 1.71 26.65 12.90
C ASP A 57 1.28 25.56 11.93
N ALA A 58 0.29 24.73 12.29
CA ALA A 58 -0.26 23.69 11.43
C ALA A 58 -0.92 24.27 10.16
N LEU A 59 -1.64 25.39 10.30
CA LEU A 59 -2.23 26.09 9.17
C LEU A 59 -1.16 26.60 8.19
N ILE A 60 -0.08 27.20 8.71
CA ILE A 60 1.06 27.64 7.90
C ILE A 60 1.66 26.45 7.13
N ILE A 61 1.91 25.34 7.82
CA ILE A 61 2.46 24.13 7.20
C ILE A 61 1.52 23.62 6.09
N LEU A 62 0.21 23.58 6.33
CA LEU A 62 -0.77 23.14 5.34
C LEU A 62 -0.79 24.05 4.11
N ARG A 63 -0.74 25.38 4.30
CA ARG A 63 -0.64 26.34 3.20
C ARG A 63 0.62 26.14 2.38
N LEU A 64 1.77 25.91 3.03
CA LEU A 64 3.02 25.59 2.34
C LEU A 64 2.95 24.27 1.57
N CYS A 65 2.25 23.26 2.10
CA CYS A 65 2.02 22.00 1.38
C CYS A 65 1.15 22.21 0.13
N ILE A 66 0.07 22.99 0.24
CA ILE A 66 -0.83 23.30 -0.88
C ILE A 66 -0.11 24.13 -1.95
N LEU A 67 0.65 25.14 -1.55
CA LEU A 67 1.42 25.99 -2.46
C LEU A 67 2.43 25.17 -3.29
N ASN A 68 3.06 24.19 -2.65
CA ASN A 68 4.07 23.34 -3.27
C ASN A 68 3.51 22.00 -3.78
N ALA A 69 2.19 21.86 -3.90
CA ALA A 69 1.52 20.62 -4.29
C ALA A 69 1.99 20.11 -5.65
N ASP A 70 2.16 20.99 -6.63
CA ASP A 70 2.57 20.63 -8.00
C ASP A 70 3.98 20.02 -8.04
N ALA A 71 4.84 20.35 -7.08
CA ALA A 71 6.18 19.79 -6.96
C ALA A 71 6.19 18.41 -6.27
N TYR A 72 5.09 18.03 -5.60
CA TYR A 72 4.97 16.76 -4.89
C TYR A 72 5.18 15.51 -5.78
N PRO A 73 4.55 15.36 -6.95
CA PRO A 73 4.75 14.20 -7.83
C PRO A 73 6.14 14.13 -8.46
N ALA A 74 6.80 15.28 -8.62
CA ALA A 74 8.10 15.37 -9.31
C ALA A 74 9.27 14.91 -8.43
N GLN A 75 9.09 14.84 -7.11
CA GLN A 75 10.17 14.58 -6.17
C GLN A 75 9.82 13.46 -5.18
N THR A 76 10.84 12.99 -4.45
CA THR A 76 10.58 12.06 -3.35
C THR A 76 9.87 12.78 -2.20
N ALA A 77 8.99 12.07 -1.48
CA ALA A 77 8.32 12.63 -0.29
C ALA A 77 9.32 13.24 0.71
N ALA A 78 10.51 12.63 0.87
CA ALA A 78 11.56 13.17 1.73
C ALA A 78 12.10 14.52 1.25
N ALA A 79 12.25 14.74 -0.06
CA ALA A 79 12.68 16.02 -0.61
C ALA A 79 11.60 17.10 -0.44
N PHE A 80 10.34 16.75 -0.68
CA PHE A 80 9.20 17.64 -0.42
C PHE A 80 9.18 18.14 1.02
N TRP A 81 9.25 17.22 1.99
CA TRP A 81 9.20 17.61 3.39
C TRP A 81 10.43 18.41 3.84
N ARG A 82 11.62 18.21 3.24
CA ARG A 82 12.77 19.08 3.49
C ARG A 82 12.50 20.52 3.03
N HIS A 83 11.89 20.68 1.86
CA HIS A 83 11.55 22.01 1.35
C HIS A 83 10.51 22.71 2.23
N VAL A 84 9.42 22.01 2.56
CA VAL A 84 8.38 22.53 3.46
C VAL A 84 8.97 22.87 4.84
N THR A 85 9.88 22.06 5.37
CA THR A 85 10.54 22.34 6.66
C THR A 85 11.42 23.59 6.58
N PHE A 86 12.12 23.78 5.48
CA PHE A 86 12.92 24.97 5.24
C PHE A 86 12.04 26.22 5.17
N ASP A 87 10.97 26.20 4.37
CA ASP A 87 10.07 27.36 4.22
C ASP A 87 9.34 27.67 5.53
N PHE A 88 8.90 26.65 6.26
CA PHE A 88 8.28 26.81 7.56
C PHE A 88 9.23 27.48 8.58
N HIS A 89 10.51 27.10 8.56
CA HIS A 89 11.52 27.74 9.40
C HIS A 89 11.73 29.21 9.00
N GLN A 90 11.66 29.55 7.71
CA GLN A 90 11.76 30.94 7.26
C GLN A 90 10.56 31.79 7.71
N GLU A 91 9.34 31.23 7.67
CA GLU A 91 8.14 31.97 8.07
C GLU A 91 8.00 32.14 9.59
N THR A 92 8.36 31.12 10.36
CA THR A 92 8.07 31.10 11.81
C THR A 92 9.30 31.25 12.70
N GLY A 93 10.51 31.06 12.15
CA GLY A 93 11.75 30.96 12.92
C GLY A 93 11.83 29.71 13.81
N LYS A 94 10.88 28.77 13.69
CA LYS A 94 10.81 27.55 14.50
C LYS A 94 11.38 26.37 13.72
N GLU A 95 12.17 25.56 14.41
CA GLU A 95 12.66 24.29 13.86
C GLU A 95 11.83 23.12 14.39
N HIS A 96 11.33 22.30 13.47
CA HIS A 96 10.57 21.09 13.82
C HIS A 96 11.00 19.92 12.96
N THR A 97 11.37 18.82 13.61
CA THR A 97 11.90 17.64 12.94
C THR A 97 10.83 16.73 12.30
N ASN A 98 9.56 16.89 12.67
CA ASN A 98 8.50 15.91 12.39
C ASN A 98 7.22 16.53 11.80
N LEU A 99 7.34 17.52 10.92
CA LEU A 99 6.19 18.18 10.27
C LEU A 99 5.29 17.18 9.53
N SER A 100 5.89 16.27 8.78
CA SER A 100 5.17 15.24 8.02
C SER A 100 4.25 14.39 8.90
N ARG A 101 4.75 13.96 10.07
CA ARG A 101 3.97 13.15 11.03
C ARG A 101 2.83 13.97 11.64
N VAL A 102 3.06 15.25 11.93
CA VAL A 102 2.01 16.11 12.48
C VAL A 102 0.89 16.28 11.47
N ILE A 103 1.21 16.66 10.22
CA ILE A 103 0.20 16.79 9.17
C ILE A 103 -0.50 15.47 8.88
N ALA A 104 0.23 14.36 8.75
CA ALA A 104 -0.38 13.05 8.52
C ALA A 104 -1.37 12.66 9.63
N ARG A 105 -1.04 12.96 10.89
CA ARG A 105 -1.96 12.73 12.01
C ARG A 105 -3.22 13.60 11.89
N ARG A 106 -3.07 14.88 11.56
CA ARG A 106 -4.21 15.79 11.37
C ARG A 106 -5.12 15.34 10.25
N ILE A 107 -4.55 15.04 9.08
CA ILE A 107 -5.30 14.52 7.93
C ILE A 107 -6.05 13.23 8.26
N ARG A 108 -5.41 12.31 9.01
CA ARG A 108 -6.08 11.09 9.46
C ARG A 108 -7.28 11.41 10.36
N LEU A 109 -7.12 12.31 11.33
CA LEU A 109 -8.22 12.71 12.21
C LEU A 109 -9.33 13.39 11.43
N ARG A 110 -8.99 14.28 10.50
CA ARG A 110 -9.95 14.97 9.64
C ARG A 110 -10.80 14.00 8.83
N ARG A 111 -10.18 12.99 8.21
CA ARG A 111 -10.91 11.93 7.48
C ARG A 111 -11.90 11.19 8.38
N ILE A 112 -11.50 10.83 9.59
CA ILE A 112 -12.40 10.18 10.57
C ILE A 112 -13.58 11.10 10.90
N THR A 113 -13.34 12.40 11.08
CA THR A 113 -14.40 13.38 11.32
C THR A 113 -15.36 13.46 10.12
N LEU A 114 -14.84 13.58 8.90
CA LEU A 114 -15.65 13.61 7.68
C LEU A 114 -16.48 12.34 7.49
N ASP A 115 -15.92 11.17 7.79
CA ASP A 115 -16.64 9.89 7.74
C ASP A 115 -17.76 9.84 8.80
N SER A 116 -17.55 10.47 9.96
CA SER A 116 -18.52 10.50 11.07
C SER A 116 -19.67 11.47 10.88
N LEU A 117 -19.46 12.58 10.16
CA LEU A 117 -20.47 13.64 9.96
C LEU A 117 -21.69 13.15 9.15
N GLY A 118 -21.54 12.11 8.34
CA GLY A 118 -22.65 11.50 7.60
C GLY A 118 -23.43 12.47 6.71
N SER A 119 -24.46 11.97 6.02
CA SER A 119 -25.30 12.78 5.13
C SER A 119 -26.24 13.67 5.96
N GLY A 120 -25.80 14.87 6.34
CA GLY A 120 -26.69 15.91 6.85
C GLY A 120 -26.12 16.87 7.89
N GLU A 121 -24.98 16.56 8.51
CA GLU A 121 -24.36 17.46 9.49
C GLU A 121 -23.32 18.36 8.80
N ILE A 122 -23.50 19.68 8.94
CA ILE A 122 -22.58 20.68 8.38
C ILE A 122 -21.54 20.98 9.45
N ASP A 123 -20.32 20.54 9.21
CA ASP A 123 -19.18 20.95 10.03
C ASP A 123 -18.96 22.47 9.92
N SER A 124 -18.65 23.10 11.04
CA SER A 124 -18.28 24.51 11.06
C SER A 124 -16.94 24.69 10.36
N ALA A 125 -17.00 25.12 9.10
CA ALA A 125 -15.82 25.36 8.29
C ALA A 125 -14.94 26.44 8.93
N THR A 126 -13.83 26.00 9.52
CA THR A 126 -12.73 26.86 9.93
C THR A 126 -11.69 26.93 8.81
N GLU A 127 -10.78 27.90 8.91
CA GLU A 127 -9.71 28.02 7.93
C GLU A 127 -8.80 26.78 7.92
N ILE A 128 -8.49 26.25 9.11
CA ILE A 128 -7.66 25.05 9.24
C ILE A 128 -8.32 23.81 8.66
N THR A 129 -9.62 23.60 8.90
CA THR A 129 -10.35 22.46 8.31
C THR A 129 -10.44 22.59 6.80
N THR A 130 -10.63 23.81 6.27
CA THR A 130 -10.61 24.06 4.82
C THR A 130 -9.25 23.71 4.21
N ALA A 131 -8.15 24.07 4.87
CA ALA A 131 -6.80 23.74 4.43
C ALA A 131 -6.51 22.23 4.53
N GLU A 132 -7.00 21.57 5.58
CA GLU A 132 -6.92 20.10 5.73
C GLU A 132 -7.69 19.40 4.59
N ASP A 133 -8.89 19.85 4.27
CA ASP A 133 -9.73 19.28 3.20
C ASP A 133 -9.12 19.52 1.81
N ALA A 134 -8.56 20.70 1.56
CA ALA A 134 -7.82 20.99 0.32
C ALA A 134 -6.61 20.05 0.15
N TRP A 135 -5.84 19.85 1.22
CA TRP A 135 -4.70 18.94 1.18
C TRP A 135 -5.12 17.46 1.03
N ILE A 136 -6.24 17.05 1.64
CA ILE A 136 -6.83 15.72 1.42
C ILE A 136 -7.13 15.50 -0.05
N ASN A 137 -7.80 16.46 -0.71
CA ASN A 137 -8.16 16.35 -2.12
C ASN A 137 -6.92 16.19 -3.02
N ILE A 138 -5.85 16.94 -2.73
CA ILE A 138 -4.58 16.82 -3.46
C ILE A 138 -3.98 15.42 -3.28
N LEU A 139 -3.93 14.92 -2.05
CA LEU A 139 -3.39 13.59 -1.76
C LEU A 139 -4.21 12.47 -2.42
N ASP A 140 -5.53 12.61 -2.47
CA ASP A 140 -6.41 11.61 -3.08
C ASP A 140 -6.29 11.62 -4.61
N GLU A 141 -6.16 12.78 -5.24
CA GLU A 141 -5.91 12.88 -6.68
C GLU A 141 -4.54 12.30 -7.06
N GLU A 142 -3.50 12.59 -6.29
CA GLU A 142 -2.17 12.00 -6.49
C GLU A 142 -2.19 10.48 -6.33
N ASN A 143 -2.87 9.97 -5.30
CA ASN A 143 -3.06 8.53 -5.11
C ASN A 143 -3.85 7.90 -6.26
N ARG A 144 -4.86 8.59 -6.79
CA ARG A 144 -5.62 8.16 -7.97
C ARG A 144 -4.69 8.01 -9.17
N ILE A 145 -3.90 9.03 -9.48
CA ILE A 145 -2.94 9.03 -10.60
C ILE A 145 -1.91 7.89 -10.44
N LEU A 146 -1.34 7.73 -9.24
CA LEU A 146 -0.38 6.67 -8.95
C LEU A 146 -1.01 5.27 -9.08
N SER A 147 -2.25 5.10 -8.63
CA SER A 147 -2.98 3.84 -8.75
C SER A 147 -3.29 3.50 -10.21
N GLU A 148 -3.69 4.48 -11.02
CA GLU A 148 -3.91 4.29 -12.46
C GLU A 148 -2.62 3.91 -13.19
N ARG A 149 -1.51 4.59 -12.87
CA ARG A 149 -0.21 4.26 -13.45
C ARG A 149 0.22 2.83 -13.08
N ARG A 150 0.04 2.44 -11.81
CA ARG A 150 0.31 1.07 -11.35
C ARG A 150 -0.59 0.05 -12.05
N ALA A 151 -1.87 0.34 -12.22
CA ALA A 151 -2.81 -0.54 -12.90
C ALA A 151 -2.40 -0.78 -14.37
N ARG A 152 -2.03 0.28 -15.11
CA ARG A 152 -1.52 0.16 -16.49
C ARG A 152 -0.22 -0.64 -16.57
N GLN A 153 0.65 -0.53 -15.58
CA GLN A 153 1.86 -1.36 -15.52
C GLN A 153 1.54 -2.82 -15.23
N ALA A 154 0.58 -3.08 -14.34
CA ALA A 154 0.14 -4.43 -14.02
C ALA A 154 -0.53 -5.13 -15.22
N THR A 155 -1.32 -4.41 -16.04
CA THR A 155 -1.90 -5.00 -17.26
C THR A 155 -0.83 -5.38 -18.27
N VAL A 156 0.15 -4.49 -18.53
CA VAL A 156 1.26 -4.77 -19.45
C VAL A 156 2.10 -5.97 -18.97
N GLN A 157 2.36 -6.07 -17.67
CA GLN A 157 3.05 -7.22 -17.10
C GLN A 157 2.21 -8.51 -17.17
N GLY A 158 0.90 -8.41 -16.93
CA GLY A 158 -0.03 -9.53 -17.03
C GLY A 158 -0.13 -10.08 -18.46
N GLU A 159 -0.18 -9.22 -19.46
CA GLU A 159 -0.17 -9.59 -20.89
C GLU A 159 1.15 -10.31 -21.27
N SER A 160 2.28 -9.79 -20.79
CA SER A 160 3.59 -10.42 -21.00
C SER A 160 3.67 -11.81 -20.36
N GLN A 161 3.19 -11.95 -19.12
CA GLN A 161 3.18 -13.23 -18.42
C GLN A 161 2.22 -14.23 -19.09
N ALA A 162 1.02 -13.79 -19.47
CA ALA A 162 0.07 -14.64 -20.20
C ALA A 162 0.64 -15.12 -21.55
N SER A 163 1.37 -14.26 -22.26
CA SER A 163 2.06 -14.65 -23.48
C SER A 163 3.18 -15.67 -23.22
N TYR A 164 3.92 -15.54 -22.12
CA TYR A 164 4.95 -16.48 -21.73
C TYR A 164 4.34 -17.85 -21.39
N ASP A 165 3.30 -17.87 -20.56
CA ASP A 165 2.60 -19.09 -20.14
C ASP A 165 1.95 -19.80 -21.33
N ALA A 166 1.35 -19.06 -22.27
CA ALA A 166 0.82 -19.62 -23.51
C ALA A 166 1.91 -20.29 -24.36
N ARG A 167 3.09 -19.67 -24.45
CA ARG A 167 4.24 -20.23 -25.16
C ARG A 167 4.75 -21.50 -24.49
N GLU A 168 4.88 -21.51 -23.17
CA GLU A 168 5.29 -22.71 -22.43
C GLU A 168 4.27 -23.85 -22.56
N SER A 169 2.98 -23.55 -22.47
CA SER A 169 1.91 -24.53 -22.69
C SER A 169 1.97 -25.14 -24.09
N LEU A 170 2.20 -24.33 -25.12
CA LEU A 170 2.35 -24.80 -26.50
C LEU A 170 3.60 -25.68 -26.68
N LEU A 171 4.73 -25.31 -26.08
CA LEU A 171 5.93 -26.16 -26.09
C LEU A 171 5.71 -27.48 -25.33
N PHE A 172 5.01 -27.43 -24.20
CA PHE A 172 4.68 -28.62 -23.43
C PHE A 172 3.76 -29.58 -24.22
N THR A 173 2.74 -29.06 -24.90
CA THR A 173 1.85 -29.87 -25.74
C THR A 173 2.59 -30.48 -26.94
N GLN A 174 3.46 -29.73 -27.61
CA GLN A 174 4.29 -30.25 -28.70
C GLN A 174 5.25 -31.35 -28.24
N THR A 175 5.91 -31.17 -27.10
CA THR A 175 6.82 -32.19 -26.55
C THR A 175 6.06 -33.44 -26.11
N LYS A 176 4.87 -33.29 -25.51
CA LYS A 176 3.98 -34.41 -25.20
C LYS A 176 3.55 -35.18 -26.47
N LYS A 177 3.15 -34.46 -27.53
CA LYS A 177 2.80 -35.08 -28.82
C LYS A 177 3.96 -35.86 -29.40
N ARG A 178 5.17 -35.28 -29.44
CA ARG A 178 6.38 -35.98 -29.90
C ARG A 178 6.69 -37.23 -29.08
N ARG A 179 6.45 -37.23 -27.77
CA ARG A 179 6.63 -38.42 -26.92
C ARG A 179 5.62 -39.52 -27.23
N LEU A 180 4.36 -39.17 -27.50
CA LEU A 180 3.32 -40.14 -27.89
C LEU A 180 3.57 -40.71 -29.29
N GLU A 181 4.08 -39.90 -30.22
CA GLU A 181 4.48 -40.36 -31.55
C GLU A 181 5.77 -41.19 -31.53
N ALA A 182 6.69 -40.90 -30.60
CA ALA A 182 7.93 -41.65 -30.40
C ALA A 182 7.72 -42.97 -29.66
N THR A 183 6.57 -43.18 -29.00
CA THR A 183 6.17 -44.52 -28.58
C THR A 183 5.59 -45.27 -29.78
N PRO A 184 6.30 -46.27 -30.33
CA PRO A 184 5.71 -47.10 -31.37
C PRO A 184 4.45 -47.76 -30.79
N ILE A 185 3.31 -47.55 -31.43
CA ILE A 185 2.10 -48.32 -31.19
C ILE A 185 2.49 -49.78 -31.35
N ARG A 186 2.68 -50.50 -30.23
CA ARG A 186 2.88 -51.95 -30.30
C ARG A 186 1.64 -52.53 -30.96
N PRO A 187 1.76 -53.24 -32.10
CA PRO A 187 0.62 -53.86 -32.72
C PRO A 187 0.03 -54.84 -31.71
N ARG A 188 -1.22 -54.55 -31.31
CA ARG A 188 -2.01 -55.44 -30.46
C ARG A 188 -2.11 -56.76 -31.20
N SER A 189 -1.64 -57.84 -30.58
CA SER A 189 -1.49 -59.14 -31.20
C SER A 189 -2.78 -59.56 -31.92
N ARG A 190 -2.60 -59.85 -33.20
CA ARG A 190 -3.51 -60.52 -34.14
C ARG A 190 -4.33 -61.62 -33.44
N VAL A 191 -5.64 -61.40 -33.31
CA VAL A 191 -6.61 -62.50 -33.25
C VAL A 191 -7.35 -62.49 -34.59
N SER A 192 -7.17 -63.60 -35.28
CA SER A 192 -7.82 -64.18 -36.46
C SER A 192 -9.03 -63.45 -37.07
N ASN A 193 -8.90 -63.18 -38.37
CA ASN A 193 -9.92 -63.24 -39.42
C ASN A 193 -11.28 -62.56 -39.19
N GLY A 194 -11.40 -61.34 -39.72
CA GLY A 194 -12.67 -60.74 -40.12
C GLY A 194 -12.39 -59.66 -41.16
N VAL A 195 -12.76 -59.91 -42.41
CA VAL A 195 -12.72 -58.97 -43.52
C VAL A 195 -13.45 -57.68 -43.12
N ILE A 196 -12.79 -56.53 -43.19
CA ILE A 196 -13.45 -55.22 -43.26
C ILE A 196 -12.92 -54.49 -44.49
N ILE A 197 -13.87 -54.16 -45.33
CA ILE A 197 -13.76 -53.51 -46.64
C ILE A 197 -13.17 -52.11 -46.44
N VAL A 198 -12.15 -51.80 -47.23
CA VAL A 198 -11.65 -50.44 -47.43
C VAL A 198 -12.65 -49.73 -48.32
N SER A 199 -13.36 -48.74 -47.77
CA SER A 199 -14.01 -47.69 -48.55
C SER A 199 -13.25 -46.40 -48.31
N ASP A 200 -12.51 -46.02 -49.35
CA ASP A 200 -12.25 -44.63 -49.74
C ASP A 200 -13.51 -43.79 -49.51
N ASP A 201 -13.39 -42.74 -48.70
CA ASP A 201 -14.25 -41.57 -48.84
C ASP A 201 -13.40 -40.34 -48.52
N ASP A 202 -12.87 -39.79 -49.62
CA ASP A 202 -12.26 -38.50 -49.78
C ASP A 202 -13.32 -37.42 -49.55
N HIS A 203 -13.31 -36.76 -48.38
CA HIS A 203 -14.02 -35.50 -48.18
C HIS A 203 -13.10 -34.46 -47.57
N SER A 204 -12.55 -33.66 -48.49
CA SER A 204 -12.14 -32.28 -48.36
C SER A 204 -12.97 -31.52 -47.33
N SER A 205 -12.33 -31.13 -46.22
CA SER A 205 -12.82 -30.01 -45.41
C SER A 205 -12.02 -28.79 -45.80
N ASP A 206 -12.69 -27.90 -46.52
CA ASP A 206 -12.22 -26.58 -46.90
C ASP A 206 -11.62 -25.83 -45.70
N GLU A 207 -10.39 -25.39 -45.90
CA GLU A 207 -9.64 -24.52 -45.02
C GLU A 207 -10.22 -23.10 -45.14
N GLU A 208 -11.19 -22.76 -44.29
CA GLU A 208 -11.66 -21.37 -44.15
C GLU A 208 -10.56 -20.57 -43.43
N THR A 209 -9.69 -20.00 -44.26
CA THR A 209 -8.67 -19.02 -43.87
C THR A 209 -9.37 -17.78 -43.32
N PRO A 210 -9.18 -17.37 -42.05
CA PRO A 210 -9.66 -16.06 -41.63
C PRO A 210 -8.77 -14.98 -42.25
N ASP A 211 -9.43 -14.03 -42.91
CA ASP A 211 -8.86 -12.87 -43.60
C ASP A 211 -7.83 -12.13 -42.71
N PRO A 212 -6.61 -11.83 -43.21
CA PRO A 212 -5.68 -11.00 -42.47
C PRO A 212 -6.22 -9.56 -42.38
N LEU A 213 -6.44 -9.08 -41.16
CA LEU A 213 -6.84 -7.70 -40.88
C LEU A 213 -5.90 -6.70 -41.59
N PRO A 214 -6.43 -5.62 -42.20
CA PRO A 214 -5.61 -4.63 -42.86
C PRO A 214 -4.72 -3.89 -41.84
N PRO A 215 -3.50 -3.48 -42.23
CA PRO A 215 -2.61 -2.74 -41.35
C PRO A 215 -3.23 -1.39 -40.95
N PRO A 216 -3.00 -0.89 -39.72
CA PRO A 216 -3.47 0.42 -39.32
C PRO A 216 -2.82 1.51 -40.18
N THR A 217 -3.64 2.28 -40.87
CA THR A 217 -3.21 3.47 -41.61
C THR A 217 -2.56 4.48 -40.66
N PRO A 218 -1.37 5.02 -40.97
CA PRO A 218 -0.81 6.13 -40.21
C PRO A 218 -1.71 7.36 -40.37
N ARG A 219 -2.17 7.92 -39.24
CA ARG A 219 -2.82 9.23 -39.20
C ARG A 219 -1.85 10.27 -39.78
N SER A 220 -2.23 10.85 -40.91
CA SER A 220 -1.59 12.04 -41.44
C SER A 220 -1.70 13.17 -40.40
N SER A 221 -0.56 13.60 -39.87
CA SER A 221 -0.44 14.92 -39.24
C SER A 221 -0.81 15.96 -40.29
N THR A 222 -1.85 16.73 -40.01
CA THR A 222 -2.15 17.96 -40.77
C THR A 222 -1.52 19.11 -39.99
N PRO A 223 -0.79 20.03 -40.64
CA PRO A 223 -0.36 21.29 -40.03
C PRO A 223 -1.54 22.25 -39.79
#